data_AF-A0A9E2C2Q1-F1
#
_entry.id   AF-A0A9E2C2Q1-F1
#
_cell.length_a   1.000
_cell.length_b   1.000
_cell.length_c   1.000
_cell.angle_alpha   90.00
_cell.angle_beta   90.00
_cell.angle_gamma   90.00
#
_symmetry.space_group_name_H-M   'P 1'
#
loop_
_entity.id
_entity.type
_entity.pdbx_description
1 polymer ?
#
loop_
_entity_poly.entity_id
_entity_poly.type
_entity_poly.pdbx_seq_one_letter_code
_entity_poly.pdbx_strand_id
1 'polypeptide(L)'
;MANSSATGGYLQPAGTPAPAEDDALDDIIQAAVVGITGLPGNLVRPRYQPGHPRHPEPDTNWCAVGVMETQRDDGPAIEHQGEGEGFDRYTRHQEIRVLASFYGPNANRFAGLLADGLAVLQNLETLAAQGVAFVDADTARRVPELINQQWVNRYDLPIRLRRAIRRSYPILNILSADPAYSTN
;
A
#
# COMPACT_ATOMS: atom_id res chain seq x y z
N MET A 1 12.94 18.82 -17.72
CA MET A 1 13.91 17.72 -17.66
C MET A 1 14.22 17.44 -16.20
N ALA A 2 14.28 16.17 -15.79
CA ALA A 2 14.72 15.81 -14.44
C ALA A 2 16.24 15.99 -14.30
N ASN A 3 16.70 16.36 -13.11
CA ASN A 3 18.13 16.55 -12.81
C ASN A 3 18.88 15.19 -12.82
N SER A 4 20.18 15.18 -13.12
CA SER A 4 21.05 13.99 -13.03
C SER A 4 22.31 14.26 -12.23
N SER A 5 23.09 13.22 -11.94
CA SER A 5 24.37 13.36 -11.23
C SER A 5 25.40 14.23 -11.98
N ALA A 6 25.20 14.50 -13.28
CA ALA A 6 26.11 15.30 -14.10
C ALA A 6 25.99 16.82 -13.90
N THR A 7 24.84 17.30 -13.39
CA THR A 7 24.55 18.74 -13.28
C THR A 7 24.57 19.26 -11.84
N GLY A 8 24.73 18.37 -10.85
CA GLY A 8 24.72 18.69 -9.43
C GLY A 8 23.33 19.06 -8.88
N GLY A 9 23.15 19.01 -7.55
CA GLY A 9 21.89 19.31 -6.88
C GLY A 9 21.02 18.06 -6.60
N TYR A 10 19.75 18.28 -6.22
CA TYR A 10 18.85 17.19 -5.81
C TYR A 10 18.33 16.39 -7.00
N LEU A 11 18.28 15.06 -6.83
CA LEU A 11 17.76 14.14 -7.84
C LEU A 11 16.32 13.74 -7.50
N GLN A 12 15.48 13.65 -8.53
CA GLN A 12 14.14 13.06 -8.44
C GLN A 12 14.16 11.67 -9.11
N PRO A 13 13.31 10.73 -8.67
CA PRO A 13 13.16 9.46 -9.36
C PRO A 13 12.73 9.63 -10.83
N ALA A 14 13.26 8.81 -11.73
CA ALA A 14 12.93 8.82 -13.15
C ALA A 14 12.82 7.38 -13.70
N GLY A 15 11.98 7.16 -14.72
CA GLY A 15 11.95 5.93 -15.51
C GLY A 15 11.24 4.70 -14.90
N THR A 16 11.11 4.60 -13.57
CA THR A 16 10.26 3.58 -12.93
C THR A 16 8.82 4.09 -12.77
N PRO A 17 7.78 3.30 -13.08
CA PRO A 17 6.41 3.63 -12.69
C PRO A 17 6.39 3.98 -11.20
N ALA A 18 5.75 5.10 -10.87
CA ALA A 18 5.58 5.47 -9.48
C ALA A 18 4.88 4.32 -8.74
N PRO A 19 5.36 3.94 -7.54
CA PRO A 19 4.62 2.99 -6.73
C PRO A 19 3.19 3.51 -6.50
N ALA A 20 2.18 2.64 -6.53
CA ALA A 20 0.82 3.02 -6.15
C ALA A 20 0.81 3.61 -4.73
N GLU A 21 0.53 4.88 -4.57
CA GLU A 21 0.52 5.57 -3.28
C GLU A 21 -0.86 6.18 -3.06
N ASP A 22 -1.17 6.50 -1.80
CA ASP A 22 -2.42 7.13 -1.39
C ASP A 22 -3.66 6.36 -1.92
N ASP A 23 -4.59 7.03 -2.61
CA ASP A 23 -5.83 6.44 -3.12
C ASP A 23 -5.58 5.18 -3.98
N ALA A 24 -4.50 5.14 -4.76
CA ALA A 24 -4.20 3.98 -5.61
C ALA A 24 -3.80 2.75 -4.79
N LEU A 25 -3.19 2.93 -3.61
CA LEU A 25 -2.90 1.84 -2.69
C LEU A 25 -4.18 1.37 -1.98
N ASP A 26 -5.01 2.33 -1.56
CA ASP A 26 -6.30 2.03 -0.95
C ASP A 26 -7.22 1.27 -1.92
N ASP A 27 -7.20 1.59 -3.21
CA ASP A 27 -7.95 0.88 -4.26
C ASP A 27 -7.51 -0.59 -4.40
N ILE A 28 -6.20 -0.86 -4.33
CA ILE A 28 -5.67 -2.24 -4.35
C ILE A 28 -6.18 -3.03 -3.14
N ILE A 29 -6.15 -2.41 -1.96
CA ILE A 29 -6.62 -3.04 -0.72
C ILE A 29 -8.13 -3.25 -0.77
N GLN A 30 -8.88 -2.26 -1.26
CA GLN A 30 -10.33 -2.32 -1.44
C GLN A 30 -10.71 -3.49 -2.34
N ALA A 31 -10.03 -3.64 -3.49
CA ALA A 31 -10.29 -4.72 -4.43
C ALA A 31 -10.06 -6.10 -3.81
N ALA A 32 -9.04 -6.26 -2.97
CA ALA A 32 -8.79 -7.49 -2.24
C ALA A 32 -9.92 -7.79 -1.24
N VAL A 33 -10.39 -6.79 -0.50
CA VAL A 33 -11.53 -6.97 0.42
C VAL A 33 -12.80 -7.34 -0.34
N VAL A 34 -13.11 -6.69 -1.46
CA VAL A 34 -14.25 -7.03 -2.32
C VAL A 34 -14.16 -8.47 -2.81
N GLY A 35 -13.02 -8.85 -3.39
CA GLY A 35 -12.81 -10.18 -3.96
C GLY A 35 -12.94 -11.31 -2.94
N ILE A 36 -12.40 -11.10 -1.72
CA ILE A 36 -12.41 -12.12 -0.66
C ILE A 36 -13.78 -12.19 0.03
N THR A 37 -14.38 -11.05 0.35
CA THR A 37 -15.62 -11.02 1.16
C THR A 37 -16.88 -11.18 0.31
N GLY A 38 -16.80 -10.92 -0.99
CA GLY A 38 -17.95 -10.86 -1.89
C GLY A 38 -18.88 -9.67 -1.63
N LEU A 39 -18.47 -8.70 -0.80
CA LEU A 39 -19.23 -7.47 -0.60
C LEU A 39 -19.24 -6.65 -1.91
N PRO A 40 -20.37 -6.01 -2.27
CA PRO A 40 -20.41 -5.08 -3.40
C PRO A 40 -19.35 -3.99 -3.26
N GLY A 41 -18.68 -3.63 -4.37
CA GLY A 41 -17.59 -2.65 -4.34
C GLY A 41 -17.99 -1.28 -3.77
N ASN A 42 -19.22 -0.83 -3.99
CA ASN A 42 -19.76 0.40 -3.40
C ASN A 42 -20.05 0.32 -1.88
N LEU A 43 -19.97 -0.89 -1.29
CA LEU A 43 -20.08 -1.18 0.14
C LEU A 43 -18.73 -1.55 0.77
N VAL A 44 -17.64 -1.59 0.00
CA VAL A 44 -16.27 -1.58 0.53
C VAL A 44 -15.68 -0.22 0.25
N ARG A 45 -15.66 0.62 1.27
CA ARG A 45 -15.44 2.05 1.17
C ARG A 45 -14.08 2.43 1.74
N PRO A 46 -13.38 3.41 1.14
CA PRO A 46 -12.21 4.02 1.76
C PRO A 46 -12.57 4.57 3.14
N ARG A 47 -11.69 4.36 4.12
CA ARG A 47 -11.87 4.88 5.48
C ARG A 47 -11.77 6.41 5.50
N TYR A 48 -10.87 6.99 4.70
CA TYR A 48 -10.79 8.43 4.50
C TYR A 48 -11.57 8.80 3.23
N GLN A 49 -12.50 9.74 3.34
CA GLN A 49 -13.23 10.30 2.20
C GLN A 49 -13.42 11.80 2.42
N PRO A 50 -13.33 12.63 1.37
CA PRO A 50 -13.64 14.04 1.50
C PRO A 50 -15.13 14.23 1.84
N GLY A 51 -15.40 15.05 2.85
CA GLY A 51 -16.75 15.39 3.30
C GLY A 51 -17.35 14.39 4.30
N HIS A 52 -18.70 14.38 4.35
CA HIS A 52 -19.47 13.52 5.26
C HIS A 52 -20.37 12.58 4.44
N PRO A 53 -19.82 11.50 3.86
CA PRO A 53 -20.61 10.54 3.11
C PRO A 53 -21.68 9.92 4.01
N ARG A 54 -22.89 9.74 3.46
CA ARG A 54 -23.99 9.11 4.22
C ARG A 54 -23.62 7.65 4.51
N HIS A 55 -23.67 7.30 5.80
CA HIS A 55 -23.50 5.91 6.23
C HIS A 55 -24.68 5.05 5.72
N PRO A 56 -24.42 3.81 5.29
CA PRO A 56 -25.49 2.86 4.97
C PRO A 56 -26.41 2.63 6.17
N GLU A 57 -27.61 2.12 5.89
CA GLU A 57 -28.57 1.75 6.93
C GLU A 57 -27.98 0.69 7.88
N PRO A 58 -28.36 0.67 9.16
CA PRO A 58 -27.77 -0.24 10.17
C PRO A 58 -27.92 -1.74 9.89
N ASP A 59 -28.87 -2.12 9.04
CA ASP A 59 -29.10 -3.49 8.58
C ASP A 59 -28.24 -3.89 7.37
N THR A 60 -27.53 -2.93 6.78
CA THR A 60 -26.67 -3.12 5.61
C THR A 60 -25.27 -3.54 6.04
N ASN A 61 -24.76 -4.62 5.44
CA ASN A 61 -23.38 -5.04 5.66
C ASN A 61 -22.43 -4.25 4.74
N TRP A 62 -21.42 -3.64 5.32
CA TRP A 62 -20.42 -2.87 4.57
C TRP A 62 -19.08 -2.84 5.32
N CYS A 63 -18.02 -2.40 4.64
CA CYS A 63 -16.68 -2.32 5.19
C CYS A 63 -16.08 -0.94 4.94
N ALA A 64 -15.44 -0.36 5.95
CA ALA A 64 -14.52 0.76 5.81
C ALA A 64 -13.08 0.24 5.92
N VAL A 65 -12.27 0.40 4.88
CA VAL A 65 -10.89 -0.08 4.85
C VAL A 65 -9.93 1.04 4.45
N GLY A 66 -8.72 1.01 4.98
CA GLY A 66 -7.67 1.94 4.59
C GLY A 66 -6.38 1.71 5.37
N VAL A 67 -5.30 2.30 4.88
CA VAL A 67 -4.00 2.31 5.56
C VAL A 67 -4.03 3.24 6.77
N MET A 68 -3.60 2.71 7.92
CA MET A 68 -3.50 3.45 9.19
C MET A 68 -2.08 3.88 9.51
N GLU A 69 -1.10 3.09 9.09
CA GLU A 69 0.30 3.31 9.38
C GLU A 69 1.16 2.70 8.27
N THR A 70 2.22 3.41 7.88
CA THR A 70 3.27 2.90 6.99
C THR A 70 4.60 3.01 7.71
N GLN A 71 5.16 1.87 8.11
CA GLN A 71 6.46 1.77 8.75
C GLN A 71 7.52 1.40 7.72
N ARG A 72 8.59 2.19 7.65
CA ARG A 72 9.73 1.94 6.77
C ARG A 72 10.76 1.06 7.50
N ASP A 73 11.45 0.20 6.76
CA ASP A 73 12.63 -0.52 7.26
C ASP A 73 13.81 0.42 7.59
N ASP A 74 14.84 -0.10 8.26
CA ASP A 74 15.97 0.70 8.74
C ASP A 74 16.87 1.23 7.61
N GLY A 75 16.83 0.63 6.41
CA GLY A 75 17.68 1.04 5.30
C GLY A 75 17.23 0.52 3.94
N PRO A 76 17.34 1.32 2.86
CA PRO A 76 17.08 0.86 1.51
C PRO A 76 18.30 0.14 0.93
N ALA A 77 18.07 -0.79 0.01
CA ALA A 77 19.10 -1.26 -0.90
C ALA A 77 19.29 -0.25 -2.05
N ILE A 78 20.52 0.13 -2.34
CA ILE A 78 20.89 0.99 -3.47
C ILE A 78 21.88 0.21 -4.32
N GLU A 79 21.50 -0.06 -5.56
CA GLU A 79 22.29 -0.85 -6.49
C GLU A 79 22.48 -0.08 -7.80
N HIS A 80 23.74 0.19 -8.16
CA HIS A 80 24.06 0.82 -9.41
C HIS A 80 23.84 -0.13 -10.60
N GLN A 81 23.07 0.31 -11.59
CA GLN A 81 22.81 -0.39 -12.85
C GLN A 81 23.63 0.31 -13.94
N GLY A 82 24.71 -0.31 -14.38
CA GLY A 82 25.72 0.33 -15.23
C GLY A 82 25.46 0.26 -16.74
N GLU A 83 24.30 -0.17 -17.20
CA GLU A 83 24.01 -0.24 -18.64
C GLU A 83 23.73 1.16 -19.22
N GLY A 84 24.32 1.49 -20.37
CA GLY A 84 24.14 2.78 -21.04
C GLY A 84 24.62 3.95 -20.19
N GLU A 85 23.77 4.98 -20.06
CA GLU A 85 24.02 6.14 -19.20
C GLU A 85 24.10 5.76 -17.70
N GLY A 86 23.58 4.61 -17.30
CA GLY A 86 23.56 4.16 -15.91
C GLY A 86 22.50 4.84 -15.03
N PHE A 87 22.11 4.16 -13.94
CA PHE A 87 21.24 4.70 -12.90
C PHE A 87 21.37 3.90 -11.60
N ASP A 88 20.98 4.49 -10.46
CA ASP A 88 20.88 3.72 -9.21
C ASP A 88 19.45 3.24 -9.00
N ARG A 89 19.30 1.94 -8.73
CA ARG A 89 18.05 1.34 -8.30
C ARG A 89 17.95 1.38 -6.78
N TYR A 90 17.01 2.17 -6.29
CA TYR A 90 16.60 2.22 -4.89
C TYR A 90 15.48 1.20 -4.65
N THR A 91 15.67 0.30 -3.69
CA THR A 91 14.64 -0.63 -3.23
C THR A 91 14.47 -0.52 -1.72
N ARG A 92 13.22 -0.42 -1.26
CA ARG A 92 12.88 -0.33 0.16
C ARG A 92 11.70 -1.23 0.50
N HIS A 93 11.75 -1.91 1.63
CA HIS A 93 10.57 -2.59 2.17
C HIS A 93 9.87 -1.72 3.21
N GLN A 94 8.55 -1.85 3.25
CA GLN A 94 7.70 -1.16 4.22
C GLN A 94 6.66 -2.14 4.77
N GLU A 95 6.39 -2.06 6.07
CA GLU A 95 5.19 -2.65 6.67
C GLU A 95 4.06 -1.62 6.56
N ILE A 96 2.88 -2.08 6.18
CA ILE A 96 1.67 -1.27 6.07
C ILE A 96 0.62 -1.91 6.96
N ARG A 97 0.09 -1.12 7.90
CA ARG A 97 -0.99 -1.56 8.78
C ARG A 97 -2.31 -1.03 8.25
N VAL A 98 -3.19 -1.96 7.92
CA VAL A 98 -4.51 -1.71 7.35
C VAL A 98 -5.56 -2.01 8.42
N LEU A 99 -6.64 -1.23 8.45
CA LEU A 99 -7.77 -1.50 9.33
C LEU A 99 -9.06 -1.63 8.54
N ALA A 100 -9.58 -2.87 8.46
CA ALA A 100 -10.90 -3.16 7.92
C ALA A 100 -11.94 -3.15 9.05
N SER A 101 -12.81 -2.16 9.06
CA SER A 101 -13.97 -2.09 9.97
C SER A 101 -15.21 -2.56 9.24
N PHE A 102 -15.75 -3.70 9.65
CA PHE A 102 -16.99 -4.26 9.13
C PHE A 102 -18.18 -3.80 9.95
N TYR A 103 -19.26 -3.42 9.29
CA TYR A 103 -20.51 -2.94 9.87
C TYR A 103 -21.68 -3.83 9.47
N GLY A 104 -22.75 -3.80 10.26
CA GLY A 104 -24.02 -4.45 9.97
C GLY A 104 -24.23 -5.78 10.73
N PRO A 105 -25.34 -6.48 10.46
CA PRO A 105 -25.75 -7.66 11.23
C PRO A 105 -24.74 -8.82 11.13
N ASN A 106 -23.99 -8.92 10.03
CA ASN A 106 -23.02 -9.97 9.78
C ASN A 106 -21.56 -9.50 9.88
N ALA A 107 -21.29 -8.38 10.56
CA ALA A 107 -19.95 -7.77 10.64
C ALA A 107 -18.85 -8.77 11.04
N ASN A 108 -19.08 -9.57 12.09
CA ASN A 108 -18.11 -10.59 12.52
C ASN A 108 -17.84 -11.66 11.46
N ARG A 109 -18.89 -12.09 10.74
CA ARG A 109 -18.77 -13.09 9.67
C ARG A 109 -17.88 -12.58 8.55
N PHE A 110 -18.06 -11.33 8.13
CA PHE A 110 -17.24 -10.74 7.07
C PHE A 110 -15.78 -10.50 7.52
N ALA A 111 -15.56 -10.11 8.78
CA ALA A 111 -14.22 -10.05 9.34
C ALA A 111 -13.53 -11.43 9.31
N GLY A 112 -14.23 -12.49 9.71
CA GLY A 112 -13.72 -13.86 9.63
C GLY A 112 -13.42 -14.31 8.19
N LEU A 113 -14.34 -14.05 7.25
CA LEU A 113 -14.13 -14.35 5.83
C LEU A 113 -12.90 -13.66 5.26
N LEU A 114 -12.67 -12.40 5.63
CA LEU A 114 -11.47 -11.69 5.18
C LEU A 114 -10.20 -12.29 5.79
N ALA A 115 -10.19 -12.56 7.09
CA ALA A 115 -9.03 -13.16 7.78
C ALA A 115 -8.66 -14.53 7.20
N ASP A 116 -9.64 -15.42 7.04
CA ASP A 116 -9.43 -16.75 6.46
C ASP A 116 -9.04 -16.66 4.97
N GLY A 117 -9.68 -15.77 4.22
CA GLY A 117 -9.42 -15.60 2.80
C GLY A 117 -8.04 -15.00 2.49
N LEU A 118 -7.47 -14.19 3.39
CA LEU A 118 -6.10 -13.69 3.27
C LEU A 118 -5.05 -14.77 3.47
N ALA A 119 -5.38 -15.89 4.12
CA ALA A 119 -4.50 -17.05 4.24
C ALA A 119 -4.46 -17.91 2.95
N VAL A 120 -5.38 -17.69 2.00
CA VAL A 120 -5.45 -18.43 0.74
C VAL A 120 -4.52 -17.80 -0.30
N LEU A 121 -3.46 -18.52 -0.70
CA LEU A 121 -2.44 -18.00 -1.62
C LEU A 121 -3.01 -17.48 -2.95
N GLN A 122 -4.03 -18.14 -3.51
CA GLN A 122 -4.68 -17.70 -4.74
C GLN A 122 -5.29 -16.30 -4.61
N ASN A 123 -5.87 -15.96 -3.46
CA ASN A 123 -6.44 -14.64 -3.20
C ASN A 123 -5.36 -13.57 -3.09
N LEU A 124 -4.14 -13.96 -2.72
CA LEU A 124 -2.99 -13.06 -2.59
C LEU A 124 -2.30 -12.77 -3.91
N GLU A 125 -2.56 -13.51 -5.00
CA GLU A 125 -1.89 -13.30 -6.29
C GLU A 125 -2.10 -11.87 -6.81
N THR A 126 -3.29 -11.31 -6.64
CA THR A 126 -3.59 -9.93 -7.04
C THR A 126 -2.80 -8.90 -6.24
N LEU A 127 -2.60 -9.13 -4.93
CA LEU A 127 -1.75 -8.28 -4.09
C LEU A 127 -0.27 -8.44 -4.44
N ALA A 128 0.17 -9.69 -4.68
CA ALA A 128 1.55 -10.01 -5.03
C ALA A 128 1.96 -9.37 -6.36
N ALA A 129 1.05 -9.33 -7.35
CA ALA A 129 1.25 -8.64 -8.62
C ALA A 129 1.52 -7.12 -8.45
N GLN A 130 1.03 -6.53 -7.35
CA GLN A 130 1.27 -5.14 -6.98
C GLN A 130 2.47 -4.96 -6.02
N GLY A 131 3.24 -6.03 -5.78
CA GLY A 131 4.39 -6.01 -4.87
C GLY A 131 3.99 -5.94 -3.39
N VAL A 132 2.77 -6.36 -3.05
CA VAL A 132 2.22 -6.41 -1.69
C VAL A 132 2.08 -7.87 -1.25
N ALA A 133 2.55 -8.18 -0.05
CA ALA A 133 2.47 -9.49 0.56
C ALA A 133 1.70 -9.40 1.89
N PHE A 134 0.91 -10.44 2.18
CA PHE A 134 0.25 -10.59 3.48
C PHE A 134 1.25 -11.03 4.55
N VAL A 135 1.16 -10.45 5.75
CA VAL A 135 1.95 -10.85 6.91
C VAL A 135 1.05 -11.58 7.91
N ASP A 136 0.04 -10.87 8.43
CA ASP A 136 -0.99 -11.47 9.28
C ASP A 136 -2.27 -10.63 9.35
N ALA A 137 -3.29 -11.23 9.95
CA ALA A 137 -4.50 -10.56 10.40
C ALA A 137 -4.61 -10.79 11.91
N ASP A 138 -4.77 -9.71 12.69
CA ASP A 138 -4.93 -9.78 14.14
C ASP A 138 -6.39 -10.15 14.49
N THR A 139 -6.69 -10.22 15.77
CA THR A 139 -8.01 -10.54 16.32
C THR A 139 -9.04 -9.50 15.88
N ALA A 140 -10.14 -9.95 15.27
CA ALA A 140 -11.30 -9.12 15.00
C ALA A 140 -11.98 -8.72 16.32
N ARG A 141 -12.04 -7.41 16.62
CA ARG A 141 -12.60 -6.90 17.88
C ARG A 141 -13.97 -6.29 17.64
N ARG A 142 -14.95 -6.66 18.48
CA ARG A 142 -16.26 -6.01 18.48
C ARG A 142 -16.14 -4.62 19.09
N VAL A 143 -16.48 -3.59 18.32
CA VAL A 143 -16.43 -2.19 18.76
C VAL A 143 -17.72 -1.50 18.35
N PRO A 144 -18.83 -1.69 19.09
CA PRO A 144 -20.11 -1.07 18.74
C PRO A 144 -19.99 0.44 18.61
N GLU A 145 -20.64 1.02 17.61
CA GLU A 145 -20.57 2.45 17.32
C GLU A 145 -21.97 3.06 17.27
N LEU A 146 -22.12 4.26 17.82
CA LEU A 146 -23.36 5.02 17.74
C LEU A 146 -23.34 5.90 16.49
N ILE A 147 -24.13 5.53 15.49
CA ILE A 147 -24.23 6.23 14.20
C ILE A 147 -25.67 6.69 14.03
N ASN A 148 -25.89 8.00 13.80
CA ASN A 148 -27.23 8.57 13.62
C ASN A 148 -28.23 8.16 14.73
N GLN A 149 -27.80 8.21 16.00
CA GLN A 149 -28.57 7.80 17.18
C GLN A 149 -28.95 6.31 17.25
N GLN A 150 -28.37 5.46 16.40
CA GLN A 150 -28.57 4.02 16.43
C GLN A 150 -27.25 3.28 16.65
N TRP A 151 -27.29 2.26 17.50
CA TRP A 151 -26.14 1.38 17.73
C TRP A 151 -25.97 0.45 16.53
N VAL A 152 -24.81 0.55 15.88
CA VAL A 152 -24.41 -0.31 14.77
C VAL A 152 -23.36 -1.29 15.26
N ASN A 153 -23.54 -2.56 14.89
CA ASN A 153 -22.57 -3.59 15.17
C ASN A 153 -21.36 -3.38 14.25
N ARG A 154 -20.18 -3.14 14.85
CA ARG A 154 -18.92 -2.98 14.13
C ARG A 154 -17.87 -3.94 14.65
N TYR A 155 -17.09 -4.50 13.74
CA TYR A 155 -15.93 -5.34 14.02
C TYR A 155 -14.70 -4.78 13.31
N ASP A 156 -13.65 -4.53 14.09
CA ASP A 156 -12.40 -3.97 13.60
C ASP A 156 -11.38 -5.12 13.44
N LEU A 157 -10.88 -5.30 12.21
CA LEU A 157 -9.88 -6.29 11.85
C LEU A 157 -8.57 -5.58 11.43
N PRO A 158 -7.55 -5.55 12.30
CA PRO A 158 -6.22 -5.08 11.93
C PRO A 158 -5.51 -6.10 11.04
N ILE A 159 -4.88 -5.62 9.96
CA ILE A 159 -4.15 -6.45 8.99
C ILE A 159 -2.77 -5.84 8.80
N ARG A 160 -1.74 -6.68 8.77
CA ARG A 160 -0.37 -6.27 8.42
C ARG A 160 0.00 -6.81 7.05
N LEU A 161 0.47 -5.90 6.21
CA LEU A 161 0.97 -6.18 4.87
C LEU A 161 2.42 -5.72 4.77
N ARG A 162 3.20 -6.36 3.90
CA ARG A 162 4.55 -5.93 3.55
C ARG A 162 4.60 -5.56 2.08
N ARG A 163 5.23 -4.44 1.76
CA ARG A 163 5.35 -3.93 0.40
C ARG A 163 6.80 -3.62 0.04
N ALA A 164 7.16 -3.79 -1.22
CA ALA A 164 8.42 -3.29 -1.77
C ALA A 164 8.19 -2.03 -2.63
N ILE A 165 8.94 -0.98 -2.35
CA ILE A 165 8.99 0.27 -3.11
C ILE A 165 10.28 0.29 -3.93
N ARG A 166 10.16 0.60 -5.22
CA ARG A 166 11.31 0.75 -6.13
C ARG A 166 11.29 2.12 -6.78
N ARG A 167 12.45 2.76 -6.86
CA ARG A 167 12.67 4.06 -7.51
C ARG A 167 14.00 4.00 -8.25
N SER A 168 14.08 4.60 -9.43
CA SER A 168 15.35 4.75 -10.16
C SER A 168 15.80 6.19 -10.11
N TYR A 169 17.06 6.43 -9.73
CA TYR A 169 17.67 7.76 -9.71
C TYR A 169 18.75 7.86 -10.79
N PRO A 170 18.81 8.97 -11.56
CA PRO A 170 19.75 9.14 -12.66
C PRO A 170 21.17 9.47 -12.17
N ILE A 171 21.81 8.49 -11.53
CA ILE A 171 23.24 8.49 -11.20
C ILE A 171 23.96 7.88 -12.40
N LEU A 172 24.56 8.74 -13.20
CA LEU A 172 25.13 8.37 -14.48
C LEU A 172 26.54 7.80 -14.35
N ASN A 173 26.87 6.94 -15.31
CA ASN A 173 28.20 6.40 -15.54
C ASN A 173 29.19 7.49 -15.96
N ILE A 174 30.47 7.26 -15.65
CA ILE A 174 31.57 7.96 -16.33
C ILE A 174 31.86 7.19 -17.62
N LEU A 175 31.30 7.65 -18.73
CA LEU A 175 31.47 6.99 -20.03
C LEU A 175 32.86 7.22 -20.66
N SER A 176 33.48 8.35 -20.32
CA SER A 176 34.84 8.69 -20.73
C SER A 176 35.43 9.75 -19.80
N ALA A 177 36.76 9.81 -19.74
CA ALA A 177 37.49 10.86 -19.06
C ALA A 177 38.76 11.18 -19.86
N ASP A 178 39.15 12.46 -19.91
CA ASP A 178 40.43 12.89 -20.47
C ASP A 178 41.40 13.19 -19.32
N PRO A 179 42.34 12.29 -18.99
CA PRO A 179 43.18 12.44 -17.82
C PRO A 179 44.33 13.44 -18.08
N ALA A 180 44.34 14.54 -17.32
CA ALA A 180 45.50 15.43 -17.24
C ALA A 180 46.45 14.96 -16.15
N TYR A 181 47.68 14.58 -16.52
CA TYR A 181 48.75 14.22 -15.57
C TYR A 181 49.71 15.41 -15.42
N SER A 182 50.02 15.82 -14.19
CA SER A 182 51.16 16.70 -13.90
C SER A 182 52.25 15.93 -13.15
N THR A 183 53.44 15.84 -13.72
CA THR A 183 54.65 15.40 -13.01
C THR A 183 55.24 16.59 -12.24
N ASN A 184 55.44 16.42 -10.93
CA ASN A 184 56.22 17.34 -10.08
C ASN A 184 57.70 17.33 -10.46
#